data_AF-A0AB94IR90-F1
#
_entry.id   AF-A0AB94IR90-F1
#
_cell.length_a   1.000
_cell.length_b   1.000
_cell.length_c   1.000
_cell.angle_alpha   90.00
_cell.angle_beta   90.00
_cell.angle_gamma   90.00
#
_symmetry.space_group_name_H-M   'P 1'
#
loop_
_entity.id
_entity.type
_entity.pdbx_description
1 polymer ?
#
loop_
_entity_poly.entity_id
_entity_poly.type
_entity_poly.pdbx_seq_one_letter_code
_entity_poly.pdbx_strand_id
1 'polypeptide(L)'
;MDFMHDDSVTYYKELEAEINKRIHAPTNCRSFMLAFGKALELHLKRVRIQRRVTTRWLKRLDLPNKDDMAAISVRIVDCEEKLDLLDDTIYTIIRKQQENQQQIRELRESSEELLAVLANEVRREIIGANIKSLEKVLLDLKQLFH
;
A
#
# COMPACT_ATOMS: atom_id res chain seq x y z
N MET A 1 -34.20 33.25 39.55
CA MET A 1 -34.43 32.34 40.69
C MET A 1 -35.05 31.07 40.12
N ASP A 2 -34.19 30.12 39.81
CA ASP A 2 -34.49 28.85 39.15
C ASP A 2 -35.09 27.84 40.15
N PHE A 3 -36.41 27.90 40.35
CA PHE A 3 -37.13 27.00 41.28
C PHE A 3 -37.94 25.88 40.60
N MET A 4 -37.75 25.63 39.29
CA MET A 4 -38.55 24.64 38.54
C MET A 4 -37.75 23.44 38.01
N HIS A 5 -36.44 23.37 38.27
CA HIS A 5 -35.59 22.30 37.71
C HIS A 5 -35.36 21.11 38.66
N ASP A 6 -35.52 21.30 39.97
CA ASP A 6 -35.21 20.28 40.99
C ASP A 6 -36.33 19.23 41.16
N ASP A 7 -37.57 19.57 40.80
CA ASP A 7 -38.75 18.72 41.01
C ASP A 7 -38.89 17.61 39.96
N SER A 8 -38.56 17.92 38.70
CA SER A 8 -38.65 16.97 37.58
C SER A 8 -37.58 15.87 37.67
N VAL A 9 -36.34 16.26 37.99
CA VAL A 9 -35.22 15.31 38.15
C VAL A 9 -35.47 14.35 39.30
N THR A 10 -36.02 14.85 40.41
CA THR A 10 -36.36 14.03 41.58
C THR A 10 -37.50 13.06 41.26
N TYR A 11 -38.56 13.54 40.60
CA TYR A 11 -39.67 12.71 40.14
C TYR A 11 -39.24 11.54 39.24
N TYR A 12 -38.39 11.79 38.23
CA TYR A 12 -37.94 10.71 37.33
C TYR A 12 -37.04 9.70 38.04
N LYS A 13 -36.21 10.12 39.00
CA LYS A 13 -35.40 9.20 39.82
C LYS A 13 -36.27 8.31 40.72
N GLU A 14 -37.32 8.86 41.30
CA GLU A 14 -38.28 8.08 42.11
C GLU A 14 -39.07 7.09 41.25
N LEU A 15 -39.49 7.52 40.05
CA LEU A 15 -40.14 6.65 39.07
C LEU A 15 -39.22 5.51 38.63
N GLU A 16 -37.96 5.80 38.32
CA GLU A 16 -36.94 4.80 37.98
C GLU A 16 -36.74 3.80 39.13
N ALA A 17 -36.66 4.29 40.38
CA ALA A 17 -36.52 3.44 41.56
C ALA A 17 -37.71 2.50 41.76
N GLU A 18 -38.93 2.99 41.56
CA GLU A 18 -40.16 2.19 41.67
C GLU A 18 -40.27 1.15 40.55
N ILE A 19 -39.92 1.52 39.31
CA ILE A 19 -39.85 0.59 38.18
C ILE A 19 -38.81 -0.50 38.43
N ASN A 20 -37.60 -0.11 38.85
CA ASN A 20 -36.52 -1.06 39.16
C ASN A 20 -36.94 -2.02 40.27
N LYS A 21 -37.60 -1.52 41.32
CA LYS A 21 -38.14 -2.37 42.40
C LYS A 21 -39.15 -3.39 41.87
N ARG A 22 -40.06 -2.97 40.99
CA ARG A 22 -41.05 -3.86 40.36
C ARG A 22 -40.44 -4.88 39.42
N ILE A 23 -39.35 -4.55 38.74
CA ILE A 23 -38.61 -5.47 37.88
C ILE A 23 -37.80 -6.45 38.75
N HIS A 24 -37.11 -5.97 39.77
CA HIS A 24 -36.25 -6.80 40.62
C HIS A 24 -37.03 -7.77 41.51
N ALA A 25 -38.24 -7.40 41.96
CA ALA A 25 -39.05 -8.29 42.80
C ALA A 25 -39.29 -9.69 42.18
N PRO A 26 -39.69 -9.83 40.91
CA PRO A 26 -39.81 -11.13 40.24
C PRO A 26 -38.51 -11.62 39.59
N THR A 27 -37.58 -10.75 39.21
CA THR A 27 -36.37 -11.16 38.44
C THR A 27 -35.17 -11.51 39.31
N ASN A 28 -35.04 -10.92 40.51
CA ASN A 28 -33.94 -11.18 41.42
C ASN A 28 -34.22 -12.39 42.32
N CYS A 29 -34.64 -13.49 41.71
CA CYS A 29 -34.88 -14.75 42.41
C CYS A 29 -34.22 -15.91 41.66
N ARG A 30 -33.83 -16.94 42.42
CA ARG A 30 -33.15 -18.12 41.86
C ARG A 30 -33.97 -18.82 40.78
N SER A 31 -35.29 -18.89 40.94
CA SER A 31 -36.20 -19.51 39.97
C SER A 31 -36.20 -18.76 38.64
N PHE A 32 -36.25 -17.42 38.66
CA PHE A 32 -36.14 -16.60 37.45
C PHE A 32 -34.79 -16.80 36.77
N MET A 33 -33.68 -16.70 37.51
CA MET A 33 -32.34 -16.87 36.95
C MET A 33 -32.16 -18.25 36.28
N LEU A 34 -32.68 -19.32 36.89
CA LEU A 34 -32.64 -20.66 36.31
C LEU A 34 -33.53 -20.78 35.06
N ALA A 35 -34.74 -20.22 35.08
CA ALA A 35 -35.63 -20.24 33.93
C ALA A 35 -35.06 -19.43 32.75
N PHE A 36 -34.53 -18.25 33.04
CA PHE A 36 -33.87 -17.39 32.06
C PHE A 36 -32.63 -18.04 31.47
N GLY A 37 -31.78 -18.66 32.31
CA GLY A 37 -30.62 -19.44 31.85
C GLY A 37 -31.02 -20.56 30.89
N LYS A 38 -32.04 -21.35 31.24
CA LYS A 38 -32.58 -22.39 30.34
C LYS A 38 -33.14 -21.82 29.04
N ALA A 39 -33.84 -20.69 29.10
CA ALA A 39 -34.36 -20.03 27.91
C ALA A 39 -33.25 -19.54 26.97
N LEU A 40 -32.17 -18.98 27.53
CA LEU A 40 -30.98 -18.58 26.77
C LEU A 40 -30.27 -19.79 26.14
N GLU A 41 -30.10 -20.88 26.87
CA GLU A 41 -29.51 -22.11 26.34
C GLU A 41 -30.33 -22.69 25.17
N LEU A 42 -31.67 -22.73 25.31
CA LEU A 42 -32.58 -23.15 24.26
C LEU A 42 -32.49 -22.24 23.04
N HIS A 43 -32.43 -20.92 23.26
CA HIS A 43 -32.25 -19.95 22.19
C HIS A 43 -30.93 -20.19 21.44
N LEU A 44 -29.81 -20.32 22.15
CA LEU A 44 -28.50 -20.60 21.55
C LEU A 44 -28.51 -21.91 20.75
N LYS A 45 -29.16 -22.95 21.28
CA LYS A 45 -29.34 -24.22 20.56
C LYS A 45 -30.14 -24.02 19.27
N ARG A 46 -31.24 -23.27 19.31
CA ARG A 46 -32.06 -22.95 18.14
C ARG A 46 -31.27 -22.18 17.10
N VAL A 47 -30.52 -21.16 17.50
CA VAL A 47 -29.64 -20.38 16.60
C VAL A 47 -28.60 -21.28 15.92
N ARG A 48 -27.96 -22.19 16.68
CA ARG A 48 -26.99 -23.15 16.11
C ARG A 48 -27.64 -24.08 15.09
N ILE A 49 -28.84 -24.58 15.36
CA ILE A 49 -29.58 -25.44 14.42
C ILE A 49 -29.94 -24.65 13.17
N GLN A 50 -30.52 -23.46 13.31
CA GLN A 50 -30.89 -22.61 12.19
C GLN A 50 -29.67 -22.28 11.31
N ARG A 51 -28.54 -21.86 11.90
CA ARG A 51 -27.29 -21.64 11.16
C ARG A 51 -26.88 -22.87 10.36
N ARG A 52 -26.86 -24.07 10.98
CA ARG A 52 -26.49 -25.32 10.28
C ARG A 52 -27.44 -25.65 9.14
N VAL A 53 -28.74 -25.46 9.33
CA VAL A 53 -29.75 -25.71 8.30
C VAL A 53 -29.56 -24.72 7.15
N THR A 54 -29.48 -23.43 7.44
CA THR A 54 -29.26 -22.38 6.43
C THR A 54 -27.99 -22.63 5.64
N THR A 55 -26.84 -22.89 6.29
CA THR A 55 -25.58 -23.18 5.59
C THR A 55 -25.70 -24.41 4.69
N ARG A 56 -26.39 -25.48 5.13
CA ARG A 56 -26.62 -26.66 4.27
C ARG A 56 -27.47 -26.34 3.05
N TRP A 57 -28.53 -25.56 3.23
CA TRP A 57 -29.39 -25.14 2.12
C TRP A 57 -28.65 -24.27 1.12
N LEU A 58 -27.88 -23.29 1.61
CA LEU A 58 -27.02 -22.45 0.76
C LEU A 58 -26.05 -23.31 -0.05
N LYS A 59 -25.33 -24.23 0.60
CA LYS A 59 -24.43 -25.16 -0.10
C LYS A 59 -25.14 -26.02 -1.14
N ARG A 60 -26.34 -26.53 -0.83
CA ARG A 60 -27.10 -27.37 -1.78
C ARG A 60 -27.59 -26.59 -2.99
N LEU A 61 -27.84 -25.29 -2.83
CA LEU A 61 -28.26 -24.37 -3.88
C LEU A 61 -27.07 -23.70 -4.58
N ASP A 62 -25.83 -24.07 -4.22
CA ASP A 62 -24.60 -23.45 -4.68
C ASP A 62 -24.57 -21.92 -4.46
N LEU A 63 -25.11 -21.49 -3.33
CA LEU A 63 -25.14 -20.09 -2.92
C LEU A 63 -24.06 -19.82 -1.86
N PRO A 64 -23.38 -18.65 -1.94
CA PRO A 64 -22.36 -18.28 -0.98
C PRO A 64 -22.96 -18.08 0.41
N ASN A 65 -22.26 -18.61 1.41
CA ASN A 65 -22.58 -18.38 2.81
C ASN A 65 -21.75 -17.21 3.37
N LYS A 66 -22.04 -16.80 4.62
CA LYS A 66 -21.35 -15.69 5.27
C LYS A 66 -19.83 -15.87 5.32
N ASP A 67 -19.35 -17.08 5.57
CA ASP A 67 -17.93 -17.38 5.68
C ASP A 67 -17.25 -17.28 4.31
N ASP A 68 -17.94 -17.71 3.23
CA ASP A 68 -17.47 -17.55 1.86
C ASP A 68 -17.35 -16.08 1.48
N MET A 69 -18.37 -15.27 1.82
CA MET A 69 -18.34 -13.82 1.61
C MET A 69 -17.20 -13.15 2.39
N ALA A 70 -17.00 -13.53 3.65
CA ALA A 70 -15.91 -13.00 4.46
C ALA A 70 -14.53 -13.37 3.87
N ALA A 71 -14.36 -14.61 3.39
CA ALA A 71 -13.14 -15.03 2.73
C ALA A 71 -12.86 -14.24 1.44
N ILE A 72 -13.90 -13.94 0.66
CA ILE A 72 -13.79 -13.07 -0.52
C ILE A 72 -13.37 -11.66 -0.11
N SER A 73 -14.00 -11.08 0.93
CA SER A 73 -13.65 -9.74 1.41
C SER A 73 -12.18 -9.65 1.85
N VAL A 74 -11.68 -10.64 2.60
CA VAL A 74 -10.26 -10.68 2.99
C VAL A 74 -9.35 -10.71 1.75
N ARG A 75 -9.68 -11.57 0.77
CA ARG A 75 -8.90 -11.65 -0.47
C ARG A 75 -8.92 -10.36 -1.29
N ILE A 76 -10.01 -9.61 -1.26
CA ILE A 76 -10.10 -8.30 -1.93
C ILE A 76 -9.11 -7.33 -1.30
N VAL A 77 -9.11 -7.24 0.03
CA VAL A 77 -8.16 -6.37 0.77
C VAL A 77 -6.71 -6.78 0.46
N ASP A 78 -6.39 -8.08 0.51
CA ASP A 78 -5.04 -8.57 0.17
C ASP A 78 -4.62 -8.21 -1.28
N CYS A 79 -5.58 -8.18 -2.21
CA CYS A 79 -5.31 -7.80 -3.59
C CYS A 79 -5.11 -6.29 -3.74
N GLU A 80 -5.89 -5.47 -3.03
CA GLU A 80 -5.72 -4.02 -2.99
C GLU A 80 -4.33 -3.65 -2.47
N GLU A 81 -3.90 -4.23 -1.35
CA GLU A 81 -2.56 -4.01 -0.79
C GLU A 81 -1.44 -4.38 -1.79
N LYS A 82 -1.61 -5.46 -2.55
CA LYS A 82 -0.64 -5.87 -3.58
C LYS A 82 -0.62 -4.94 -4.78
N LEU A 83 -1.77 -4.38 -5.16
CA LEU A 83 -1.84 -3.40 -6.25
C LEU A 83 -1.12 -2.11 -5.86
N ASP A 84 -1.34 -1.62 -4.65
CA ASP A 84 -0.64 -0.43 -4.14
C ASP A 84 0.88 -0.63 -4.15
N LEU A 85 1.36 -1.80 -3.70
CA LEU A 85 2.79 -2.14 -3.75
C LEU A 85 3.34 -2.20 -5.17
N LEU A 86 2.55 -2.70 -6.13
CA LEU A 86 2.95 -2.76 -7.53
C LEU A 86 3.06 -1.35 -8.12
N ASP A 87 2.11 -0.46 -7.80
CA ASP A 87 2.14 0.93 -8.26
C ASP A 87 3.36 1.67 -7.72
N ASP A 88 3.68 1.53 -6.44
CA ASP A 88 4.89 2.10 -5.82
C ASP A 88 6.18 1.56 -6.49
N THR A 89 6.19 0.26 -6.79
CA THR A 89 7.33 -0.39 -7.44
C THR A 89 7.51 0.14 -8.87
N ILE A 90 6.43 0.24 -9.65
CA ILE A 90 6.44 0.77 -11.01
C ILE A 90 6.94 2.21 -11.00
N TYR A 91 6.40 3.05 -10.11
CA TYR A 91 6.83 4.43 -9.95
C TYR A 91 8.34 4.52 -9.69
N THR A 92 8.84 3.70 -8.76
CA THR A 92 10.28 3.67 -8.42
C THR A 92 11.14 3.24 -9.60
N ILE A 93 10.70 2.23 -10.36
CA ILE A 93 11.41 1.75 -11.57
C ILE A 93 11.48 2.85 -12.62
N ILE A 94 10.35 3.53 -12.89
CA ILE A 94 10.29 4.62 -13.87
C ILE A 94 11.28 5.73 -13.49
N ARG A 95 11.30 6.13 -12.21
CA ARG A 95 12.22 7.17 -11.73
C ARG A 95 13.68 6.77 -11.92
N LYS A 96 14.05 5.55 -11.52
CA LYS A 96 15.41 5.01 -11.72
C LYS A 96 15.79 4.93 -13.21
N GLN A 97 14.84 4.58 -14.06
CA GLN A 97 15.09 4.52 -15.50
C GLN A 97 15.38 5.91 -16.08
N GLN A 98 14.67 6.94 -15.63
CA GLN A 98 14.92 8.32 -16.01
C GLN A 98 16.31 8.79 -15.53
N GLU A 99 16.67 8.49 -14.29
CA GLU A 99 18.00 8.76 -13.73
C GLU A 99 19.11 8.08 -14.57
N ASN A 100 18.94 6.80 -14.88
CA ASN A 100 19.89 6.05 -15.71
C ASN A 100 20.01 6.62 -17.13
N GLN A 101 18.89 7.02 -17.74
CA GLN A 101 18.91 7.67 -19.06
C GLN A 101 19.68 9.00 -19.04
N GLN A 102 19.55 9.75 -17.95
CA GLN A 102 20.29 10.99 -17.77
C GLN A 102 21.80 10.73 -17.65
N GLN A 103 22.20 9.75 -16.83
CA GLN A 103 23.61 9.36 -16.70
C GLN A 103 24.22 8.88 -18.02
N ILE A 104 23.45 8.14 -18.83
CA ILE A 104 23.91 7.70 -20.16
C ILE A 104 24.15 8.90 -21.09
N ARG A 105 23.29 9.93 -21.03
CA ARG A 105 23.48 11.16 -21.83
C ARG A 105 24.76 11.89 -21.42
N GLU A 106 24.98 12.07 -20.12
CA GLU A 106 26.18 12.73 -19.59
C GLU A 106 27.46 11.96 -19.94
N LEU A 107 27.44 10.62 -19.84
CA LEU A 107 28.56 9.78 -20.25
C LEU A 107 28.85 9.90 -21.74
N ARG A 108 27.80 9.98 -22.57
CA ARG A 108 27.96 10.15 -24.02
C ARG A 108 28.60 11.49 -24.35
N GLU A 109 28.12 12.59 -23.75
CA GLU A 109 28.69 13.93 -23.93
C GLU A 109 30.17 13.95 -23.52
N SER A 110 30.50 13.41 -22.35
CA SER A 110 31.90 13.31 -21.88
C SER A 110 32.78 12.46 -22.82
N SER A 111 32.23 11.37 -23.35
CA SER A 111 32.96 10.54 -24.33
C SER A 111 33.19 11.26 -25.66
N GLU A 112 32.23 12.05 -26.12
CA GLU A 112 32.37 12.85 -27.35
C GLU A 112 33.43 13.95 -27.16
N GLU A 113 33.48 14.60 -25.98
CA GLU A 113 34.53 15.55 -25.62
C GLU A 113 35.93 14.90 -25.60
N LEU A 114 36.07 13.74 -24.94
CA LEU A 114 37.32 12.98 -24.91
C LEU A 114 37.80 12.58 -26.30
N LEU A 115 36.89 12.13 -27.18
CA LEU A 115 37.21 11.83 -28.57
C LEU A 115 37.71 13.07 -29.33
N ALA A 116 37.12 14.24 -29.10
CA ALA A 116 37.57 15.49 -29.71
C ALA A 116 38.98 15.88 -29.24
N VAL A 117 39.29 15.72 -27.95
CA VAL A 117 40.63 15.95 -27.40
C VAL A 117 41.65 15.01 -28.05
N LEU A 118 41.37 13.71 -28.06
CA LEU A 118 42.24 12.71 -28.67
C LEU A 118 42.46 12.97 -30.16
N ALA A 119 41.41 13.32 -30.91
CA ALA A 119 41.53 13.65 -32.33
C ALA A 119 42.44 14.87 -32.57
N ASN A 120 42.34 15.90 -31.71
CA ASN A 120 43.20 17.07 -31.78
C ASN A 120 44.66 16.75 -31.42
N GLU A 121 44.89 15.88 -30.44
CA GLU A 121 46.23 15.46 -30.01
C GLU A 121 46.93 14.64 -31.10
N VAL A 122 46.25 13.62 -31.64
CA VAL A 122 46.70 12.85 -32.82
C VAL A 122 47.02 13.77 -33.99
N ARG A 123 46.15 14.76 -34.27
CA ARG A 123 46.38 15.73 -35.35
C ARG A 123 47.62 16.58 -35.11
N ARG A 124 47.85 17.05 -33.88
CA ARG A 124 49.05 17.85 -33.55
C ARG A 124 50.32 17.03 -33.60
N GLU A 125 50.33 15.84 -33.02
CA GLU A 125 51.53 15.03 -32.89
C GLU A 125 51.91 14.36 -34.21
N ILE A 126 50.99 13.62 -34.84
CA ILE A 126 51.31 12.82 -36.03
C ILE A 126 51.45 13.70 -37.26
N ILE A 127 50.47 14.56 -37.52
CA ILE A 127 50.50 15.41 -38.72
C ILE A 127 51.55 16.51 -38.56
N GLY A 128 51.67 17.08 -37.37
CA GLY A 128 52.70 18.08 -37.08
C GLY A 128 54.13 17.51 -37.17
N ALA A 129 54.38 16.31 -36.64
CA ALA A 129 55.69 15.66 -36.78
C ALA A 129 56.02 15.31 -38.23
N ASN A 130 55.04 14.80 -38.99
CA ASN A 130 55.22 14.49 -40.41
C ASN A 130 55.54 15.74 -41.24
N ILE A 131 54.86 16.87 -41.00
CA ILE A 131 55.15 18.14 -41.69
C ILE A 131 56.57 18.61 -41.37
N LYS A 132 56.98 18.61 -40.10
CA LYS A 132 58.35 19.00 -39.70
C LYS A 132 59.41 18.09 -40.31
N SER A 133 59.13 16.79 -40.39
CA SER A 133 59.99 15.82 -41.07
C SER A 133 60.14 16.14 -42.56
N LEU A 134 59.04 16.44 -43.25
CA LEU A 134 59.02 16.83 -44.66
C LEU A 134 59.75 18.16 -44.91
N GLU A 135 59.55 19.17 -44.06
CA GLU A 135 60.26 20.44 -44.13
C GLU A 135 61.78 20.24 -44.02
N LYS A 136 62.22 19.37 -43.10
CA LYS A 136 63.64 19.05 -42.95
C LYS A 136 64.22 18.39 -44.21
N VAL A 137 63.52 17.39 -44.76
CA VAL A 137 63.94 16.71 -46.00
C VAL A 137 64.02 17.67 -47.19
N LEU A 138 63.08 18.61 -47.31
CA LEU A 138 63.12 19.65 -48.34
C LEU A 138 64.29 20.61 -48.17
N LEU A 139 64.63 20.96 -46.92
CA LEU A 139 65.77 21.82 -46.61
C LEU A 139 67.09 21.13 -46.98
N ASP A 140 67.22 19.85 -46.65
CA ASP A 140 68.38 19.03 -46.99
C ASP A 140 68.54 18.88 -48.52
N LEU A 141 67.43 18.70 -49.25
CA LEU A 141 67.42 18.68 -50.72
C LEU A 141 67.85 20.02 -51.33
N LYS A 142 67.39 21.14 -50.77
CA LYS A 142 67.77 22.47 -51.25
C LYS A 142 69.27 22.72 -51.13
N GLN A 143 69.92 22.17 -50.08
CA GLN A 143 71.37 22.25 -49.91
C GLN A 143 72.15 21.40 -50.91
N LEU A 144 71.53 20.39 -51.53
CA LEU A 144 72.17 19.54 -52.56
C LEU A 144 72.14 20.16 -53.96
N PHE A 145 71.32 21.18 -54.20
CA PHE A 145 71.19 21.88 -55.50
C PHE A 145 71.81 23.30 -55.49
N HIS A 146 72.67 23.58 -54.52
CA HIS A 146 73.59 24.73 -54.47
C HIS A 146 75.03 24.22 -54.35
#